data_AF-A0A560WJG6-F1
#
_entry.id   AF-A0A560WJG6-F1
#
_cell.length_a   1.000
_cell.length_b   1.000
_cell.length_c   1.000
_cell.angle_alpha   90.00
_cell.angle_beta   90.00
_cell.angle_gamma   90.00
#
_symmetry.space_group_name_H-M   'P 1'
#
loop_
_entity.id
_entity.type
_entity.pdbx_description
1 polymer ?
#
loop_
_entity_poly.entity_id
_entity_poly.type
_entity_poly.pdbx_seq_one_letter_code
_entity_poly.pdbx_strand_id
1 'polypeptide(L)'
;MIRQRFKPIHWASLAIAVVGLATFVALISSWLNLPGVPTDVTESVKSEHVRILSEARDTSPGNDWEDSYALLSVYSDGSPVTHIEKALQSAGWRTHRGSAAPLLLSGDMPVENPKYGVTVIEYEDFDCLDRPKVCEEFKEAAHGHDKNLFVATFMPYV
;
A
#
# COMPACT_ATOMS: atom_id res chain seq x y z
N MET A 1 60.16 45.15 -4.73
CA MET A 1 60.37 44.00 -3.81
C MET A 1 59.18 43.91 -2.87
N ILE A 2 58.27 42.97 -3.12
CA ILE A 2 57.01 42.80 -2.37
C ILE A 2 57.10 41.46 -1.65
N ARG A 3 57.14 41.49 -0.31
CA ARG A 3 57.12 40.29 0.54
C ARG A 3 55.69 39.86 0.79
N GLN A 4 55.30 38.70 0.26
CA GLN A 4 54.13 37.95 0.67
C GLN A 4 54.37 37.32 2.05
N ARG A 5 53.43 37.48 2.99
CA ARG A 5 53.26 36.56 4.14
C ARG A 5 51.78 36.26 4.33
N PHE A 6 51.50 34.96 4.32
CA PHE A 6 50.20 34.32 4.42
C PHE A 6 49.49 34.64 5.73
N LYS A 7 48.18 34.89 5.65
CA LYS A 7 47.25 34.87 6.79
C LYS A 7 46.54 33.50 6.82
N PRO A 8 46.44 32.82 7.97
CA PRO A 8 45.58 31.66 8.09
C PRO A 8 44.10 32.10 8.20
N ILE A 9 43.27 31.54 7.34
CA ILE A 9 41.82 31.71 7.33
C ILE A 9 41.24 30.79 8.41
N HIS A 10 40.66 31.38 9.45
CA HIS A 10 39.88 30.66 10.45
C HIS A 10 38.58 30.16 9.81
N TRP A 11 38.40 28.84 9.86
CA TRP A 11 37.21 28.15 9.37
C TRP A 11 36.03 28.46 10.27
N ALA A 12 34.97 29.00 9.67
CA ALA A 12 33.69 29.24 10.29
C ALA A 12 33.00 27.90 10.63
N SER A 13 32.70 27.68 11.91
CA SER A 13 31.84 26.58 12.35
C SER A 13 30.37 26.95 12.10
N LEU A 14 29.79 26.34 11.08
CA LEU A 14 28.36 26.39 10.76
C LEU A 14 27.61 25.51 11.77
N ALA A 15 26.88 26.10 12.70
CA ALA A 15 25.94 25.38 13.56
C ALA A 15 24.66 25.11 12.76
N ILE A 16 24.45 23.84 12.39
CA ILE A 16 23.19 23.40 11.75
C ILE A 16 22.15 23.24 12.85
N ALA A 17 21.13 24.10 12.81
CA ALA A 17 19.92 23.95 13.61
C ALA A 17 19.11 22.77 13.07
N VAL A 18 19.13 21.64 13.78
CA VAL A 18 18.19 20.53 13.56
C VAL A 18 16.96 20.80 14.43
N VAL A 19 15.97 21.50 13.86
CA VAL A 19 14.64 21.63 14.47
C VAL A 19 13.64 21.17 13.41
N GLY A 20 13.07 19.98 13.62
CA GLY A 20 11.96 19.49 12.78
C GLY A 20 11.99 18.00 12.48
N LEU A 21 12.12 17.13 13.50
CA LEU A 21 11.90 15.69 13.31
C LEU A 21 11.21 15.02 14.51
N ALA A 22 10.40 15.76 15.26
CA ALA A 22 9.74 15.22 16.47
C ALA A 22 8.22 14.99 16.30
N THR A 23 7.59 15.53 15.26
CA THR A 23 6.12 15.43 15.09
C THR A 23 5.66 14.26 14.23
N PHE A 24 6.55 13.54 13.55
CA PHE A 24 6.18 12.36 12.75
C PHE A 24 6.23 11.04 13.52
N VAL A 25 6.93 10.98 14.67
CA VAL A 25 7.22 9.71 15.36
C VAL A 25 6.03 9.21 16.21
N ALA A 26 5.20 10.12 16.74
CA ALA A 26 4.12 9.73 17.66
C ALA A 26 2.92 9.05 16.96
N LEU A 27 2.74 9.26 15.65
CA LEU A 27 1.68 8.61 14.87
C LEU A 27 2.06 7.21 14.40
N ILE A 28 3.35 6.83 14.43
CA ILE A 28 3.84 5.51 13.99
C ILE A 28 3.78 4.48 15.13
N SER A 29 3.85 4.93 16.38
CA SER A 29 3.95 4.04 17.55
C SER A 29 2.69 3.22 17.85
N SER A 30 1.49 3.67 17.44
CA SER A 30 0.25 2.90 17.64
C SER A 30 0.06 1.79 16.60
N TRP A 31 0.61 1.95 15.39
CA TRP A 31 0.52 0.94 14.31
C TRP A 31 1.49 -0.21 14.49
N LEU A 32 2.66 0.03 15.11
CA LEU A 32 3.71 -0.98 15.29
C LEU A 32 3.30 -2.21 16.12
N ASN A 33 2.12 -2.19 16.77
CA ASN A 33 1.67 -3.28 17.65
C ASN A 33 0.41 -4.00 17.17
N LEU A 34 -0.24 -3.54 16.10
CA LEU A 34 -1.39 -4.26 15.56
C LEU A 34 -0.88 -5.40 14.66
N PRO A 35 -1.47 -6.61 14.74
CA PRO A 35 -1.24 -7.62 13.71
C PRO A 35 -1.68 -7.01 12.37
N GLY A 36 -0.81 -7.07 11.37
CA GLY A 36 -1.03 -6.47 10.07
C GLY A 36 -0.45 -7.34 8.96
N VAL A 37 -0.72 -6.96 7.72
CA VAL A 37 -0.25 -7.72 6.56
C VAL A 37 1.17 -7.26 6.17
N PRO A 38 2.15 -8.19 6.08
CA PRO A 38 3.48 -7.87 5.58
C PRO A 38 3.48 -7.28 4.16
N THR A 39 4.43 -6.41 3.84
CA THR A 39 4.50 -5.76 2.52
C THR A 39 4.70 -6.77 1.39
N ASP A 40 5.49 -7.83 1.58
CA ASP A 40 5.70 -8.88 0.59
C ASP A 40 4.39 -9.63 0.24
N VAL A 41 3.48 -9.75 1.21
CA VAL A 41 2.13 -10.29 0.99
C VAL A 41 1.27 -9.33 0.16
N THR A 42 1.38 -8.03 0.38
CA THR A 42 0.63 -7.03 -0.42
C THR A 42 1.20 -6.94 -1.85
N GLU A 43 2.52 -6.99 -2.01
CA GLU A 43 3.20 -6.98 -3.30
C GLU A 43 2.92 -8.22 -4.16
N SER A 44 2.34 -9.29 -3.59
CA SER A 44 2.05 -10.53 -4.30
C SER A 44 1.05 -10.37 -5.46
N VAL A 45 0.29 -9.27 -5.48
CA VAL A 45 -0.67 -8.97 -6.55
C VAL A 45 0.00 -8.33 -7.78
N LYS A 46 1.27 -7.91 -7.68
CA LYS A 46 2.02 -7.33 -8.80
C LYS A 46 2.33 -8.38 -9.85
N SER A 47 2.19 -8.00 -11.10
CA SER A 47 2.62 -8.80 -12.24
C SER A 47 2.98 -7.89 -13.42
N GLU A 48 3.33 -8.48 -14.56
CA GLU A 48 3.50 -7.73 -15.80
C GLU A 48 2.26 -6.87 -16.16
N HIS A 49 1.07 -7.37 -15.84
CA HIS A 49 -0.21 -6.76 -16.21
C HIS A 49 -0.87 -5.98 -15.07
N VAL A 50 -0.41 -6.16 -13.82
CA VAL A 50 -1.01 -5.57 -12.62
C VAL A 50 0.03 -4.73 -11.90
N ARG A 51 -0.21 -3.43 -11.80
CA ARG A 51 0.65 -2.48 -11.08
C ARG A 51 -0.07 -1.95 -9.86
N ILE A 52 0.67 -1.77 -8.78
CA ILE A 52 0.21 -1.01 -7.62
C ILE A 52 0.50 0.47 -7.90
N LEU A 53 -0.54 1.31 -7.82
CA LEU A 53 -0.43 2.76 -7.92
C LEU A 53 -0.19 3.42 -6.56
N SER A 54 -0.83 2.89 -5.51
CA SER A 54 -0.66 3.35 -4.13
C SER A 54 -0.91 2.22 -3.15
N GLU A 55 -0.31 2.32 -1.97
CA GLU A 55 -0.49 1.40 -0.85
C GLU A 55 -0.83 2.19 0.40
N ALA A 56 -1.97 1.87 1.01
CA ALA A 56 -2.41 2.48 2.25
C ALA A 56 -2.58 1.40 3.33
N ARG A 57 -2.54 1.82 4.59
CA ARG A 57 -2.83 0.97 5.74
C ARG A 57 -3.86 1.68 6.60
N ASP A 58 -4.85 0.94 7.09
CA ASP A 58 -5.79 1.47 8.05
C ASP A 58 -6.19 0.44 9.09
N THR A 59 -6.61 0.90 10.26
CA THR A 59 -7.14 0.01 11.29
C THR A 59 -8.44 -0.61 10.78
N SER A 60 -8.60 -1.91 10.92
CA SER A 60 -9.82 -2.58 10.48
C SER A 60 -11.02 -2.10 11.32
N PRO A 61 -12.11 -1.60 10.70
CA PRO A 61 -13.24 -1.08 11.47
C PRO A 61 -13.82 -2.09 12.44
N GLY A 62 -13.83 -1.74 13.73
CA GLY A 62 -14.40 -2.58 14.79
C GLY A 62 -13.51 -3.73 15.26
N ASN A 63 -12.24 -3.76 14.85
CA ASN A 63 -11.31 -4.85 15.13
C ASN A 63 -9.93 -4.34 15.59
N ASP A 64 -9.17 -5.19 16.29
CA ASP A 64 -7.86 -4.86 16.84
C ASP A 64 -6.69 -5.27 15.89
N TRP A 65 -6.86 -5.08 14.58
CA TRP A 65 -5.82 -5.37 13.57
C TRP A 65 -5.75 -4.32 12.46
N GLU A 66 -4.67 -4.35 11.67
CA GLU A 66 -4.43 -3.46 10.54
C GLU A 66 -4.70 -4.20 9.21
N ASP A 67 -5.49 -3.57 8.34
CA ASP A 67 -5.68 -4.01 6.96
C ASP A 67 -4.73 -3.23 6.04
N SER A 68 -4.19 -3.91 5.02
CA SER A 68 -3.37 -3.30 3.96
C SER A 68 -4.20 -3.16 2.69
N TYR A 69 -4.16 -2.00 2.06
CA TYR A 69 -4.90 -1.65 0.86
C TYR A 69 -3.94 -1.38 -0.28
N ALA A 70 -4.24 -1.89 -1.47
CA ALA A 70 -3.51 -1.57 -2.68
C ALA A 70 -4.48 -1.08 -3.78
N LEU A 71 -4.22 0.12 -4.30
CA LEU A 71 -4.87 0.60 -5.52
C LEU A 71 -4.15 0.00 -6.71
N LEU A 72 -4.87 -0.76 -7.53
CA LEU A 72 -4.33 -1.50 -8.65
C LEU A 72 -4.74 -0.85 -9.96
N SER A 73 -3.77 -0.73 -10.87
CA SER A 73 -4.01 -0.47 -12.29
C SER A 73 -3.72 -1.73 -13.08
N VAL A 74 -4.68 -2.16 -13.89
CA VAL A 74 -4.51 -3.34 -14.74
C VAL A 74 -4.43 -2.96 -16.22
N TYR A 75 -3.26 -3.21 -16.81
CA TYR A 75 -3.10 -3.13 -18.26
C TYR A 75 -3.60 -4.44 -18.86
N SER A 76 -4.64 -4.39 -19.70
CA SER A 76 -5.22 -5.60 -20.27
C SER A 76 -5.77 -5.39 -21.67
N ASP A 77 -5.52 -6.39 -22.51
CA ASP A 77 -6.19 -6.68 -23.78
C ASP A 77 -7.39 -7.65 -23.60
N GLY A 78 -7.66 -8.08 -22.37
CA GLY A 78 -8.67 -9.07 -21.98
C GLY A 78 -9.39 -8.71 -20.68
N SER A 79 -9.65 -9.69 -19.82
CA SER A 79 -10.38 -9.50 -18.55
C SER A 79 -9.44 -9.09 -17.41
N PRO A 80 -9.53 -7.85 -16.88
CA PRO A 80 -8.60 -7.35 -15.84
C PRO A 80 -8.55 -8.22 -14.59
N VAL A 81 -9.72 -8.67 -14.10
CA VAL A 81 -9.83 -9.54 -12.91
C VAL A 81 -9.06 -10.86 -13.09
N THR A 82 -8.99 -11.37 -14.32
CA THR A 82 -8.26 -12.61 -14.63
C THR A 82 -6.75 -12.41 -14.47
N HIS A 83 -6.21 -11.23 -14.77
CA HIS A 83 -4.78 -10.94 -14.55
C HIS A 83 -4.46 -10.83 -13.06
N ILE A 84 -5.34 -10.20 -12.28
CA ILE A 84 -5.21 -10.11 -10.82
C ILE A 84 -5.25 -11.52 -10.20
N GLU A 85 -6.23 -12.33 -10.60
CA GLU A 85 -6.38 -13.72 -10.14
C GLU A 85 -5.12 -14.54 -10.40
N LYS A 86 -4.56 -14.48 -11.62
CA LYS A 86 -3.34 -15.20 -11.98
C LYS A 86 -2.11 -14.72 -11.19
N ALA A 87 -1.99 -13.42 -10.93
CA ALA A 87 -0.90 -12.87 -10.14
C ALA A 87 -0.92 -13.46 -8.72
N LEU A 88 -2.08 -13.40 -8.07
CA LEU A 88 -2.29 -13.95 -6.73
C LEU A 88 -2.06 -15.47 -6.70
N GLN A 89 -2.63 -16.24 -7.64
CA GLN A 89 -2.41 -17.68 -7.72
C GLN A 89 -0.93 -18.04 -7.89
N SER A 90 -0.18 -17.26 -8.69
CA SER A 90 1.25 -17.48 -8.91
C SER A 90 2.08 -17.19 -7.66
N ALA A 91 1.59 -16.34 -6.77
CA ALA A 91 2.18 -16.10 -5.45
C ALA A 91 1.72 -17.08 -4.36
N GLY A 92 0.90 -18.08 -4.71
CA GLY A 92 0.47 -19.14 -3.80
C GLY A 92 -0.87 -18.90 -3.10
N TRP A 93 -1.65 -17.91 -3.54
CA TRP A 93 -3.02 -17.72 -3.05
C TRP A 93 -3.97 -18.76 -3.63
N ARG A 94 -4.88 -19.26 -2.79
CA ARG A 94 -6.08 -19.96 -3.27
C ARG A 94 -7.17 -18.92 -3.52
N THR A 95 -7.51 -18.69 -4.79
CA THR A 95 -8.48 -17.65 -5.16
C THR A 95 -9.84 -18.23 -5.54
N HIS A 96 -10.88 -17.42 -5.37
CA HIS A 96 -12.26 -17.72 -5.73
C HIS A 96 -12.91 -16.46 -6.30
N ARG A 97 -13.63 -16.57 -7.42
CA ARG A 97 -14.40 -15.45 -7.93
C ARG A 97 -15.64 -15.23 -7.07
N GLY A 98 -15.87 -13.98 -6.68
CA GLY A 98 -17.04 -13.61 -5.93
C GLY A 98 -18.31 -13.81 -6.74
N SER A 99 -19.36 -14.28 -6.09
CA SER A 99 -20.70 -14.42 -6.67
C SER A 99 -21.65 -13.28 -6.28
N ALA A 100 -21.26 -12.47 -5.29
CA ALA A 100 -22.03 -11.35 -4.79
C ALA A 100 -21.35 -10.04 -5.18
N ALA A 101 -22.00 -9.20 -5.98
CA ALA A 101 -21.52 -7.85 -6.24
C ALA A 101 -21.56 -7.03 -4.93
N PRO A 102 -20.52 -6.21 -4.64
CA PRO A 102 -19.42 -5.81 -5.54
C PRO A 102 -18.17 -6.70 -5.47
N LEU A 103 -18.19 -7.82 -4.74
CA LEU A 103 -17.02 -8.70 -4.60
C LEU A 103 -16.71 -9.44 -5.91
N LEU A 104 -15.54 -9.16 -6.49
CA LEU A 104 -15.10 -9.78 -7.75
C LEU A 104 -14.21 -11.00 -7.53
N LEU A 105 -13.31 -10.90 -6.56
CA LEU A 105 -12.33 -11.93 -6.24
C LEU A 105 -12.08 -11.94 -4.74
N SER A 106 -11.95 -13.13 -4.17
CA SER A 106 -11.37 -13.32 -2.85
C SER A 106 -10.27 -14.37 -2.91
N GLY A 107 -9.42 -14.41 -1.90
CA GLY A 107 -8.44 -15.47 -1.76
C GLY A 107 -7.84 -15.57 -0.37
N ASP A 108 -7.20 -16.71 -0.14
CA ASP A 108 -6.57 -17.07 1.12
C ASP A 108 -5.11 -17.48 0.93
N MET A 109 -4.24 -17.09 1.85
CA MET A 109 -2.83 -17.47 1.86
C MET A 109 -2.28 -17.68 3.28
N PRO A 110 -1.42 -18.69 3.51
CA PRO A 110 -1.14 -19.83 2.63
C PRO A 110 -2.38 -20.72 2.44
N VAL A 111 -2.34 -21.61 1.43
CA VAL A 111 -3.47 -22.51 1.10
C VAL A 111 -3.86 -23.40 2.28
N GLU A 112 -2.87 -23.90 3.02
CA GLU A 112 -3.06 -24.70 4.23
C GLU A 112 -2.91 -23.80 5.45
N ASN A 113 -3.94 -23.76 6.31
CA ASN A 113 -4.01 -22.88 7.47
C ASN A 113 -3.80 -21.39 7.12
N PRO A 114 -4.77 -20.77 6.42
CA PRO A 114 -4.69 -19.39 6.00
C PRO A 114 -4.37 -18.44 7.14
N LYS A 115 -3.48 -17.49 6.86
CA LYS A 115 -3.10 -16.40 7.75
C LYS A 115 -3.55 -15.04 7.25
N TYR A 116 -3.81 -14.95 5.95
CA TYR A 116 -4.19 -13.73 5.28
C TYR A 116 -5.34 -14.00 4.33
N GLY A 117 -6.28 -13.06 4.29
CA GLY A 117 -7.31 -12.95 3.27
C GLY A 117 -6.99 -11.81 2.31
N VAL A 118 -7.45 -11.92 1.07
CA VAL A 118 -7.52 -10.80 0.12
C VAL A 118 -8.90 -10.72 -0.49
N THR A 119 -9.43 -9.51 -0.65
CA THR A 119 -10.62 -9.24 -1.45
C THR A 119 -10.31 -8.18 -2.49
N VAL A 120 -10.83 -8.34 -3.70
CA VAL A 120 -10.66 -7.39 -4.80
C VAL A 120 -12.02 -6.95 -5.30
N ILE A 121 -12.20 -5.64 -5.42
CA ILE A 121 -13.38 -5.00 -5.98
C ILE A 121 -12.98 -3.90 -6.96
N GLU A 122 -13.93 -3.44 -7.76
CA GLU A 122 -13.74 -2.24 -8.60
C GLU A 122 -13.52 -1.01 -7.72
N TYR A 123 -12.63 -0.11 -8.16
CA TYR A 123 -12.33 1.11 -7.40
C TYR A 123 -13.58 1.99 -7.18
N GLU A 124 -14.50 2.02 -8.15
CA GLU A 124 -15.75 2.79 -8.05
C GLU A 124 -16.71 2.24 -6.99
N ASP A 125 -16.59 0.95 -6.65
CA ASP A 125 -17.41 0.28 -5.63
C ASP A 125 -16.76 0.29 -4.24
N PHE A 126 -15.55 0.85 -4.08
CA PHE A 126 -14.84 0.88 -2.81
C PHE A 126 -15.42 1.95 -1.87
N ASP A 127 -15.97 1.50 -0.74
CA ASP A 127 -16.61 2.37 0.25
C ASP A 127 -15.57 3.10 1.13
N CYS A 128 -15.71 4.42 1.16
CA CYS A 128 -14.86 5.35 1.89
C CYS A 128 -15.38 5.73 3.27
N LEU A 129 -16.61 5.36 3.64
CA LEU A 129 -17.27 5.84 4.85
C LEU A 129 -16.44 5.63 6.12
N ASP A 130 -15.83 4.45 6.26
CA ASP A 130 -15.08 4.08 7.47
C ASP A 130 -13.56 4.28 7.34
N ARG A 131 -13.06 4.74 6.16
CA ARG A 131 -11.63 4.78 5.83
C ARG A 131 -11.23 6.00 4.98
N PRO A 132 -11.53 7.23 5.44
CA PRO A 132 -11.36 8.43 4.63
C PRO A 132 -9.91 8.66 4.18
N LYS A 133 -8.92 8.28 5.01
CA LYS A 133 -7.49 8.46 4.69
C LYS A 133 -7.05 7.60 3.51
N VAL A 134 -7.47 6.33 3.47
CA VAL A 134 -7.20 5.43 2.34
C VAL A 134 -7.77 6.01 1.05
N CYS A 135 -8.99 6.55 1.12
CA CYS A 135 -9.64 7.13 -0.05
C CYS A 135 -9.01 8.44 -0.54
N GLU A 136 -8.54 9.31 0.35
CA GLU A 136 -7.80 10.50 -0.06
C GLU A 136 -6.55 10.12 -0.85
N GLU A 137 -5.77 9.18 -0.33
CA GLU A 137 -4.57 8.68 -1.00
C GLU A 137 -4.89 8.03 -2.36
N PHE A 138 -5.91 7.18 -2.41
CA PHE A 138 -6.29 6.49 -3.64
C PHE A 138 -6.88 7.44 -4.68
N LYS A 139 -7.61 8.48 -4.25
CA LYS A 139 -8.13 9.51 -5.16
C LYS A 139 -7.00 10.30 -5.82
N GLU A 140 -5.95 10.64 -5.06
CA GLU A 140 -4.77 11.30 -5.62
C GLU A 140 -4.04 10.38 -6.61
N ALA A 141 -3.83 9.11 -6.24
CA ALA A 141 -3.14 8.14 -7.08
C ALA A 141 -3.94 7.73 -8.34
N ALA A 142 -5.28 7.72 -8.27
CA ALA A 142 -6.15 7.44 -9.41
C ALA A 142 -6.22 8.61 -10.41
N HIS A 143 -5.76 9.81 -10.05
CA HIS A 143 -5.88 10.99 -10.89
C HIS A 143 -5.09 10.83 -12.21
N GLY A 144 -5.80 10.83 -13.33
CA GLY A 144 -5.22 10.61 -14.67
C GLY A 144 -5.11 9.13 -15.07
N HIS A 145 -5.72 8.22 -14.29
CA HIS A 145 -5.87 6.81 -14.64
C HIS A 145 -7.34 6.50 -14.96
N ASP A 146 -7.64 6.27 -16.23
CA ASP A 146 -9.03 6.32 -16.70
C ASP A 146 -9.72 4.94 -16.74
N LYS A 147 -8.98 3.83 -16.55
CA LYS A 147 -9.51 2.47 -16.79
C LYS A 147 -8.89 1.41 -15.88
N ASN A 148 -9.69 0.39 -15.57
CA ASN A 148 -9.29 -0.86 -14.90
C ASN A 148 -8.60 -0.64 -13.55
N LEU A 149 -9.23 0.20 -12.72
CA LEU A 149 -8.80 0.43 -11.35
C LEU A 149 -9.54 -0.51 -10.40
N PHE A 150 -8.79 -1.15 -9.52
CA PHE A 150 -9.31 -2.08 -8.52
C PHE A 150 -8.69 -1.78 -7.17
N VAL A 151 -9.41 -2.13 -6.11
CA VAL A 151 -8.85 -2.09 -4.76
C VAL A 151 -8.70 -3.52 -4.27
N ALA A 152 -7.47 -3.91 -3.96
CA ALA A 152 -7.18 -5.12 -3.20
C ALA A 152 -7.06 -4.76 -1.71
N THR A 153 -7.87 -5.40 -0.87
CA THR A 153 -7.80 -5.31 0.58
C THR A 153 -7.22 -6.62 1.10
N PHE A 154 -6.10 -6.54 1.81
CA PHE A 154 -5.44 -7.65 2.46
C PHE A 154 -5.67 -7.55 3.97
N MET A 155 -6.10 -8.65 4.57
CA MET A 155 -6.47 -8.70 5.99
C MET A 155 -5.72 -9.83 6.68
N PRO A 156 -5.19 -9.65 7.90
CA PRO A 156 -4.70 -10.76 8.71
C PRO A 156 -5.88 -11.56 9.28
N TYR A 157 -5.74 -12.88 9.36
CA TYR A 157 -6.59 -13.71 10.19
C TYR A 157 -5.95 -13.82 11.57
N VAL A 158 -6.60 -13.20 12.56
CA VAL A 158 -6.17 -13.14 13.96
C VAL A 158 -6.93 -14.12 14.84
#